data_AF-A0A506U8V1-F1
#
_entry.id   AF-A0A506U8V1-F1
#
_cell.length_a   1.000
_cell.length_b   1.000
_cell.length_c   1.000
_cell.angle_alpha   90.00
_cell.angle_beta   90.00
_cell.angle_gamma   90.00
#
_symmetry.space_group_name_H-M   'P 1'
#
loop_
_entity.id
_entity.type
_entity.pdbx_description
1 polymer ?
#
loop_
_entity_poly.entity_id
_entity_poly.type
_entity_poly.pdbx_seq_one_letter_code
_entity_poly.pdbx_strand_id
1 'polypeptide(L)'
;MFERRDFLMAAGAAVVASGAMSRSRAEEVPLPVAKKNGIALALGGGAAKGFAHIPYLECLDEMGVRPAQLAGTSMGGIMAALYAAGMSGREIRESTLELFDEKEPLLRKLLLNGTNTWASLFNLMRPAVIDPQVLFEAVLPPVLPEMFSGLSIPLRVVATDFYRQSQAVLESGALLPAISASAALPVLLTPVVIGDKVLIDGGFVNPTPFDVLDSERYVTVGIDVTGSLPRDGTDIPGSLETWAGSFSITQRSIVLEKLKCGGPDLYVAPPVGQFATMDFFDVKAILTAADTGRDAFKHKVAALLEL
;
A
#
# COMPACT_ATOMS: atom_id res chain seq x y z
N MET A 1 -18.04 44.81 4.71
CA MET A 1 -16.63 45.25 4.81
C MET A 1 -16.26 45.24 6.28
N PHE A 2 -15.59 44.18 6.75
CA PHE A 2 -15.03 44.10 8.10
C PHE A 2 -13.68 43.42 7.95
N GLU A 3 -12.61 44.20 8.12
CA GLU A 3 -11.24 43.74 8.07
C GLU A 3 -10.72 43.35 9.45
N ARG A 4 -9.80 42.38 9.40
CA ARG A 4 -8.85 41.93 10.43
C ARG A 4 -8.24 43.06 11.26
N ARG A 5 -8.19 42.86 12.58
CA ARG A 5 -6.97 42.81 13.41
C ARG A 5 -7.35 42.74 14.89
N ASP A 6 -6.42 42.20 15.68
CA ASP A 6 -6.45 42.15 17.15
C ASP A 6 -7.17 40.95 17.77
N PHE A 7 -6.51 39.79 17.78
CA PHE A 7 -6.50 38.95 18.99
C PHE A 7 -5.26 38.07 19.03
N LEU A 8 -4.15 38.66 19.44
CA LEU A 8 -2.96 37.97 19.93
C LEU A 8 -2.44 38.80 21.10
N MET A 9 -2.62 38.31 22.33
CA MET A 9 -1.58 38.10 23.34
C MET A 9 -2.11 38.12 24.78
N ALA A 10 -1.52 37.21 25.57
CA ALA A 10 -1.23 37.29 27.01
C ALA A 10 -2.28 36.81 28.03
N ALA A 11 -2.00 35.62 28.59
CA ALA A 11 -1.81 35.39 30.03
C ALA A 11 -1.08 34.03 30.15
N GLY A 12 0.08 33.86 30.79
CA GLY A 12 0.57 34.54 31.99
C GLY A 12 0.71 33.47 33.08
N ALA A 13 1.95 33.06 33.37
CA ALA A 13 2.31 31.96 34.25
C ALA A 13 1.94 32.17 35.73
N ALA A 14 1.68 31.07 36.45
CA ALA A 14 1.86 31.01 37.90
C ALA A 14 2.19 29.58 38.35
N VAL A 15 3.31 29.46 39.08
CA VAL A 15 3.87 28.27 39.71
C VAL A 15 3.24 28.07 41.10
N VAL A 16 2.94 26.83 41.50
CA VAL A 16 3.01 26.42 42.91
C VAL A 16 3.61 25.01 43.00
N ALA A 17 4.65 24.89 43.82
CA ALA A 17 5.37 23.68 44.14
C ALA A 17 4.70 22.89 45.28
N SER A 18 4.74 21.56 45.19
CA SER A 18 4.79 20.59 46.30
C SER A 18 5.41 19.32 45.68
N GLY A 19 6.46 18.67 46.18
CA GLY A 19 6.74 18.30 47.56
C GLY A 19 6.90 16.77 47.60
N ALA A 20 8.14 16.29 47.46
CA ALA A 20 8.70 14.98 47.83
C ALA A 20 7.98 13.66 47.45
N MET A 21 8.65 12.80 46.68
CA MET A 21 9.17 11.51 47.19
C MET A 21 10.06 10.84 46.13
N SER A 22 11.30 10.56 46.52
CA SER A 22 12.25 9.72 45.77
C SER A 22 11.66 8.31 45.68
N ARG A 23 11.17 7.94 44.50
CA ARG A 23 10.95 6.53 44.15
C ARG A 23 12.26 5.99 43.60
N SER A 24 12.87 5.09 44.35
CA SER A 24 13.87 4.16 43.85
C SER A 24 13.39 3.62 42.49
N ARG A 25 14.17 3.90 41.45
CA ARG A 25 14.01 3.29 40.13
C ARG A 25 14.43 1.83 40.31
N ALA A 26 13.46 0.95 40.55
CA ALA A 26 13.70 -0.46 40.32
C ALA A 26 14.10 -0.59 38.84
N GLU A 27 15.29 -1.12 38.58
CA GLU A 27 15.65 -1.54 37.23
C GLU A 27 14.59 -2.54 36.77
N GLU A 28 13.76 -2.12 35.82
CA GLU A 28 12.91 -3.03 35.06
C GLU A 28 13.85 -4.00 34.35
N VAL A 29 13.98 -5.19 34.90
CA VAL A 29 14.62 -6.32 34.21
C VAL A 29 13.79 -6.53 32.95
N PRO A 30 14.34 -6.33 31.73
CA PRO A 30 13.58 -6.54 30.51
C PRO A 30 13.11 -7.99 30.50
N LEU A 31 11.79 -8.19 30.47
CA LEU A 31 11.23 -9.51 30.22
C LEU A 31 11.84 -10.01 28.89
N PRO A 32 12.33 -11.25 28.83
CA PRO A 32 12.90 -11.77 27.60
C PRO A 32 11.87 -11.64 26.49
N VAL A 33 12.19 -10.83 25.48
CA VAL A 33 11.34 -10.64 24.30
C VAL A 33 11.18 -12.01 23.67
N ALA A 34 9.96 -12.53 23.65
CA ALA A 34 9.67 -13.82 23.05
C ALA A 34 10.16 -13.81 21.59
N LYS A 35 10.86 -14.87 21.17
CA LYS A 35 11.37 -14.99 19.81
C LYS A 35 10.20 -14.91 18.82
N LYS A 36 10.24 -13.92 17.93
CA LYS A 36 9.21 -13.70 16.90
C LYS A 36 9.20 -14.88 15.91
N ASN A 37 8.01 -15.32 15.51
CA ASN A 37 7.78 -16.56 14.77
C ASN A 37 7.77 -16.36 13.24
N GLY A 38 8.81 -15.74 12.69
CA GLY A 38 8.91 -15.41 11.26
C GLY A 38 8.47 -13.98 10.93
N ILE A 39 8.15 -13.71 9.66
CA ILE A 39 7.83 -12.36 9.18
C ILE A 39 6.34 -12.14 8.91
N ALA A 40 5.89 -10.91 9.15
CA ALA A 40 4.64 -10.37 8.65
C ALA A 40 4.97 -9.19 7.72
N LEU A 41 4.40 -9.17 6.50
CA LEU A 41 4.81 -8.27 5.44
C LEU A 41 3.67 -7.32 5.03
N ALA A 42 3.93 -6.01 5.03
CA ALA A 42 3.02 -4.99 4.54
C ALA A 42 3.54 -4.37 3.24
N LEU A 43 2.70 -4.37 2.20
CA LEU A 43 2.99 -3.80 0.89
C LEU A 43 2.21 -2.51 0.67
N GLY A 44 2.93 -1.40 0.50
CA GLY A 44 2.33 -0.09 0.35
C GLY A 44 1.62 0.16 -0.98
N GLY A 45 0.68 1.11 -1.00
CA GLY A 45 0.06 1.63 -2.21
C GLY A 45 0.98 2.62 -2.95
N GLY A 46 0.85 2.67 -4.27
CA GLY A 46 1.65 3.58 -5.10
C GLY A 46 1.36 3.51 -6.60
N ALA A 47 0.19 2.98 -7.00
CA ALA A 47 -0.17 2.74 -8.39
C ALA A 47 0.96 2.05 -9.17
N ALA A 48 1.50 2.65 -10.24
CA ALA A 48 2.59 2.05 -11.04
C ALA A 48 3.84 1.71 -10.20
N LYS A 49 4.18 2.54 -9.20
CA LYS A 49 5.32 2.27 -8.29
C LYS A 49 5.15 0.98 -7.48
N GLY A 50 3.94 0.44 -7.37
CA GLY A 50 3.68 -0.84 -6.72
C GLY A 50 4.35 -2.04 -7.40
N PHE A 51 4.79 -1.94 -8.66
CA PHE A 51 5.63 -2.98 -9.27
C PHE A 51 6.97 -3.16 -8.54
N ALA A 52 7.42 -2.14 -7.81
CA ALA A 52 8.64 -2.21 -7.01
C ALA A 52 8.58 -3.24 -5.87
N HIS A 53 7.40 -3.75 -5.51
CA HIS A 53 7.28 -4.83 -4.52
C HIS A 53 7.84 -6.16 -5.03
N ILE A 54 7.78 -6.39 -6.35
CA ILE A 54 8.07 -7.68 -6.98
C ILE A 54 9.49 -8.18 -6.67
N PRO A 55 10.57 -7.38 -6.84
CA PRO A 55 11.93 -7.82 -6.49
C PRO A 55 12.11 -8.25 -5.04
N TYR A 56 11.34 -7.66 -4.10
CA TYR A 56 11.43 -8.01 -2.69
C TYR A 56 10.67 -9.31 -2.38
N LEU A 57 9.56 -9.58 -3.08
CA LEU A 57 8.91 -10.89 -3.02
C LEU A 57 9.83 -11.99 -3.57
N GLU A 58 10.52 -11.73 -4.69
CA GLU A 58 11.55 -12.65 -5.23
C GLU A 58 12.67 -12.90 -4.22
N CYS A 59 13.11 -11.88 -3.48
CA CYS A 59 14.11 -12.05 -2.43
C CYS A 59 13.62 -12.99 -1.32
N LEU A 60 12.36 -12.89 -0.91
CA LEU A 60 11.78 -13.76 0.11
C LEU A 60 11.74 -15.22 -0.38
N ASP A 61 11.35 -15.44 -1.65
CA ASP A 61 11.38 -16.76 -2.28
C ASP A 61 12.80 -17.35 -2.33
N GLU A 62 13.78 -16.56 -2.75
CA GLU A 62 15.19 -16.94 -2.84
C GLU A 62 15.79 -17.31 -1.46
N MET A 63 15.30 -16.66 -0.40
CA MET A 63 15.70 -16.95 0.97
C MET A 63 14.94 -18.14 1.58
N GLY A 64 13.91 -18.67 0.90
CA GLY A 64 12.99 -19.65 1.46
C GLY A 64 12.15 -19.11 2.63
N VAL A 65 12.01 -17.78 2.73
CA VAL A 65 11.27 -17.11 3.80
C VAL A 65 9.86 -16.82 3.33
N ARG A 66 8.89 -17.54 3.89
CA ARG A 66 7.47 -17.31 3.60
C ARG A 66 6.84 -16.42 4.68
N PRO A 67 6.16 -15.30 4.32
CA PRO A 67 5.41 -14.51 5.29
C PRO A 67 4.33 -15.32 5.98
N ALA A 68 4.20 -15.15 7.29
CA ALA A 68 3.12 -15.70 8.08
C ALA A 68 1.82 -14.89 7.97
N GLN A 69 1.94 -13.61 7.60
CA GLN A 69 0.83 -12.70 7.38
C GLN A 69 1.20 -11.67 6.32
N LEU A 70 0.22 -11.27 5.51
CA LEU A 70 0.34 -10.19 4.53
C LEU A 70 -0.67 -9.09 4.83
N ALA A 71 -0.26 -7.85 4.58
CA ALA A 71 -1.15 -6.71 4.49
C ALA A 71 -0.83 -5.88 3.23
N GLY A 72 -1.84 -5.29 2.61
CA GLY A 72 -1.62 -4.48 1.42
C GLY A 72 -2.67 -3.41 1.16
N THR A 73 -2.22 -2.33 0.52
CA THR A 73 -3.06 -1.20 0.11
C THR A 73 -2.91 -0.95 -1.38
N SER A 74 -4.02 -0.75 -2.11
CA SER A 74 -4.02 -0.44 -3.55
C SER A 74 -3.22 -1.48 -4.34
N MET A 75 -2.26 -1.06 -5.18
CA MET A 75 -1.36 -1.99 -5.88
C MET A 75 -0.62 -2.95 -4.93
N GLY A 76 -0.27 -2.53 -3.71
CA GLY A 76 0.29 -3.42 -2.69
C GLY A 76 -0.68 -4.52 -2.25
N GLY A 77 -1.99 -4.22 -2.21
CA GLY A 77 -3.05 -5.20 -1.96
C GLY A 77 -3.18 -6.24 -3.08
N ILE A 78 -3.05 -5.80 -4.34
CA ILE A 78 -3.03 -6.70 -5.51
C ILE A 78 -1.81 -7.62 -5.46
N MET A 79 -0.60 -7.06 -5.26
CA MET A 79 0.63 -7.86 -5.15
C MET A 79 0.58 -8.85 -3.99
N ALA A 80 0.06 -8.41 -2.83
CA ALA A 80 -0.11 -9.27 -1.67
C ALA A 80 -1.14 -10.39 -1.93
N ALA A 81 -2.23 -10.12 -2.65
CA ALA A 81 -3.22 -11.13 -3.01
C ALA A 81 -2.67 -12.18 -3.97
N LEU A 82 -1.92 -11.78 -4.99
CA LEU A 82 -1.28 -12.71 -5.93
C LEU A 82 -0.28 -13.63 -5.21
N TYR A 83 0.56 -13.05 -4.35
CA TYR A 83 1.53 -13.82 -3.58
C TYR A 83 0.85 -14.73 -2.54
N ALA A 84 -0.18 -14.23 -1.85
CA ALA A 84 -0.98 -15.02 -0.91
C ALA A 84 -1.73 -16.18 -1.61
N ALA A 85 -2.12 -16.02 -2.88
CA ALA A 85 -2.74 -17.06 -3.70
C ALA A 85 -1.75 -18.16 -4.12
N GLY A 86 -0.46 -17.99 -3.85
CA GLY A 86 0.58 -19.00 -4.07
C GLY A 86 1.47 -18.75 -5.28
N MET A 87 1.33 -17.61 -5.97
CA MET A 87 2.30 -17.22 -6.99
C MET A 87 3.64 -16.85 -6.34
N SER A 88 4.74 -17.32 -6.92
CA SER A 88 6.07 -16.82 -6.63
C SER A 88 6.25 -15.38 -7.13
N GLY A 89 7.18 -14.63 -6.53
CA GLY A 89 7.57 -13.30 -6.99
C GLY A 89 7.98 -13.29 -8.47
N ARG A 90 8.59 -14.38 -8.95
CA ARG A 90 8.94 -14.55 -10.36
C ARG A 90 7.72 -14.66 -11.27
N GLU A 91 6.74 -15.49 -10.92
CA GLU A 91 5.48 -15.60 -11.69
C GLU A 91 4.70 -14.28 -11.70
N ILE A 92 4.75 -13.53 -10.59
CA ILE A 92 4.18 -12.19 -10.50
C ILE A 92 4.94 -11.23 -11.45
N ARG A 93 6.28 -11.28 -11.49
CA ARG A 93 7.08 -10.47 -12.43
C ARG A 93 6.69 -10.77 -13.88
N GLU A 94 6.68 -12.05 -14.25
CA GLU A 94 6.36 -12.51 -15.61
C GLU A 94 4.96 -12.04 -16.02
N SER A 95 3.95 -12.28 -15.18
CA SER A 95 2.56 -11.84 -15.42
C SER A 95 2.43 -10.31 -15.54
N THR A 96 3.20 -9.56 -14.73
CA THR A 96 3.19 -8.10 -14.75
C THR A 96 3.81 -7.56 -16.03
N LEU A 97 4.94 -8.12 -16.46
CA LEU A 97 5.59 -7.75 -17.72
C LEU A 97 4.69 -8.07 -18.92
N GLU A 98 4.08 -9.26 -18.97
CA GLU A 98 3.15 -9.60 -20.06
C GLU A 98 1.98 -8.62 -20.21
N LEU A 99 1.53 -8.04 -19.10
CA LEU A 99 0.41 -7.11 -19.08
C LEU A 99 0.80 -5.66 -19.40
N PHE A 100 1.99 -5.22 -18.97
CA PHE A 100 2.38 -3.81 -18.94
C PHE A 100 3.60 -3.46 -19.81
N ASP A 101 4.30 -4.43 -20.40
CA ASP A 101 5.44 -4.18 -21.27
C ASP A 101 5.02 -3.58 -22.63
N GLU A 102 3.84 -3.94 -23.11
CA GLU A 102 3.27 -3.41 -24.35
C GLU A 102 1.79 -3.02 -24.17
N LYS A 103 1.32 -2.06 -24.97
CA LYS A 103 -0.10 -1.61 -24.93
C LYS A 103 -1.05 -2.64 -25.54
N GLU A 104 -0.57 -3.42 -26.51
CA GLU A 104 -1.38 -4.37 -27.28
C GLU A 104 -1.96 -5.52 -26.44
N PRO A 105 -1.20 -6.21 -25.57
CA PRO A 105 -1.74 -7.25 -24.69
C PRO A 105 -2.84 -6.76 -23.75
N LEU A 106 -2.66 -5.58 -23.14
CA LEU A 106 -3.64 -4.96 -22.26
C LEU A 106 -4.92 -4.62 -23.03
N LEU A 107 -4.79 -3.94 -24.18
CA LEU A 107 -5.93 -3.62 -25.05
C LEU A 107 -6.64 -4.89 -25.49
N ARG A 108 -5.92 -5.91 -25.94
CA ARG A 108 -6.49 -7.19 -26.38
C ARG A 108 -7.26 -7.88 -25.26
N LYS A 109 -6.73 -7.95 -24.03
CA LYS A 109 -7.45 -8.53 -22.88
C LYS A 109 -8.73 -7.78 -22.57
N LEU A 110 -8.69 -6.44 -22.59
CA LEU A 110 -9.88 -5.60 -22.37
C LEU A 110 -10.93 -5.75 -23.49
N LEU A 111 -10.49 -5.94 -24.74
CA LEU A 111 -11.36 -6.12 -25.91
C LEU A 111 -12.00 -7.51 -26.00
N LEU A 112 -11.23 -8.57 -25.71
CA LEU A 112 -11.69 -9.95 -25.81
C LEU A 112 -12.67 -10.33 -24.70
N ASN A 113 -12.52 -9.72 -23.52
CA ASN A 113 -13.35 -10.04 -22.35
C ASN A 113 -14.67 -9.25 -22.28
N GLY A 114 -15.16 -8.61 -23.37
CA GLY A 114 -16.60 -8.34 -23.39
C GLY A 114 -17.23 -7.55 -24.54
N THR A 115 -18.40 -8.05 -24.95
CA THR A 115 -19.52 -7.30 -25.52
C THR A 115 -20.18 -6.34 -24.50
N ASN A 116 -19.95 -6.53 -23.19
CA ASN A 116 -20.49 -5.70 -22.09
C ASN A 116 -19.46 -4.74 -21.46
N THR A 117 -18.16 -4.93 -21.71
CA THR A 117 -17.07 -4.11 -21.14
C THR A 117 -17.14 -2.67 -21.62
N TRP A 118 -17.43 -2.45 -22.90
CA TRP A 118 -17.50 -1.13 -23.51
C TRP A 118 -18.58 -0.22 -22.92
N ALA A 119 -19.76 -0.75 -22.59
CA ALA A 119 -20.86 0.06 -22.06
C ALA A 119 -20.57 0.61 -20.65
N SER A 120 -19.82 -0.14 -19.84
CA SER A 120 -19.39 0.30 -18.51
C SER A 120 -18.19 1.27 -18.54
N LEU A 121 -17.27 1.08 -19.49
CA LEU A 121 -16.14 1.99 -19.74
C LEU A 121 -16.60 3.37 -20.26
N PHE A 122 -17.70 3.39 -21.03
CA PHE A 122 -18.34 4.60 -21.57
C PHE A 122 -19.67 4.89 -20.89
N ASN A 123 -19.70 4.89 -19.56
CA ASN A 123 -20.91 5.21 -18.80
C ASN A 123 -21.38 6.65 -19.14
N LEU A 124 -22.42 6.79 -19.94
CA LEU A 124 -22.84 8.05 -20.60
C LEU A 124 -23.28 9.17 -19.63
N MET A 125 -23.50 8.83 -18.35
CA MET A 125 -23.96 9.75 -17.30
C MET A 125 -22.86 10.24 -16.34
N ARG A 126 -21.64 9.69 -16.41
CA ARG A 126 -20.47 10.11 -15.60
C ARG A 126 -19.21 10.00 -16.47
N PRO A 127 -18.48 11.10 -16.75
CA PRO A 127 -17.35 11.02 -17.66
C PRO A 127 -16.27 10.07 -17.11
N ALA A 128 -15.94 9.03 -17.88
CA ALA A 128 -14.67 8.27 -17.85
C ALA A 128 -14.23 7.64 -16.51
N VAL A 129 -15.14 7.00 -15.75
CA VAL A 129 -14.78 6.22 -14.56
C VAL A 129 -15.04 4.72 -14.81
N ILE A 130 -14.03 3.88 -14.58
CA ILE A 130 -14.07 2.44 -14.85
C ILE A 130 -14.50 1.67 -13.59
N ASP A 131 -15.31 0.62 -13.75
CA ASP A 131 -15.59 -0.32 -12.67
C ASP A 131 -14.32 -1.16 -12.36
N PRO A 132 -13.75 -1.06 -11.15
CA PRO A 132 -12.52 -1.77 -10.82
C PRO A 132 -12.69 -3.29 -10.75
N GLN A 133 -13.89 -3.82 -10.50
CA GLN A 133 -14.11 -5.27 -10.49
C GLN A 133 -14.02 -5.82 -11.92
N VAL A 134 -14.69 -5.16 -12.87
CA VAL A 134 -14.63 -5.54 -14.29
C VAL A 134 -13.20 -5.43 -14.83
N LEU A 135 -12.50 -4.35 -14.49
CA LEU A 135 -11.11 -4.16 -14.89
C LEU A 135 -10.21 -5.29 -14.34
N PHE A 136 -10.28 -5.56 -13.04
CA PHE A 136 -9.39 -6.52 -12.40
C PHE A 136 -9.73 -7.97 -12.72
N GLU A 137 -11.01 -8.31 -12.94
CA GLU A 137 -11.39 -9.61 -13.49
C GLU A 137 -10.78 -9.85 -14.88
N ALA A 138 -10.68 -8.82 -15.71
CA ALA A 138 -10.12 -8.94 -17.05
C ALA A 138 -8.59 -9.03 -17.10
N VAL A 139 -7.88 -8.40 -16.15
CA VAL A 139 -6.42 -8.26 -16.21
C VAL A 139 -5.66 -9.14 -15.22
N LEU A 140 -6.24 -9.47 -14.06
CA LEU A 140 -5.58 -10.31 -13.07
C LEU A 140 -5.56 -11.78 -13.50
N PRO A 141 -4.51 -12.54 -13.15
CA PRO A 141 -4.46 -13.95 -13.47
C PRO A 141 -5.55 -14.73 -12.73
N PRO A 142 -6.08 -15.83 -13.33
CA PRO A 142 -7.20 -16.61 -12.77
C PRO A 142 -6.82 -17.46 -11.55
N VAL A 143 -5.62 -17.28 -10.99
CA VAL A 143 -5.11 -17.97 -9.79
C VAL A 143 -5.73 -17.46 -8.50
N LEU A 144 -6.30 -16.24 -8.51
CA LEU A 144 -6.91 -15.67 -7.32
C LEU A 144 -8.15 -16.47 -6.92
N PRO A 145 -8.24 -16.96 -5.66
CA PRO A 145 -9.45 -17.64 -5.19
C PRO A 145 -10.60 -16.64 -5.07
N GLU A 146 -11.83 -17.14 -5.16
CA GLU A 146 -13.03 -16.31 -4.99
C GLU A 146 -13.08 -15.65 -3.59
N MET A 147 -12.57 -16.33 -2.57
CA MET A 147 -12.69 -15.95 -1.15
C MET A 147 -11.33 -15.84 -0.48
N PHE A 148 -11.20 -14.96 0.52
CA PHE A 148 -10.00 -14.84 1.36
C PHE A 148 -9.58 -16.18 2.00
N SER A 149 -10.54 -17.03 2.36
CA SER A 149 -10.29 -18.34 2.96
C SER A 149 -9.57 -19.33 2.04
N GLY A 150 -9.53 -19.06 0.72
CA GLY A 150 -8.77 -19.84 -0.25
C GLY A 150 -7.30 -19.45 -0.35
N LEU A 151 -6.87 -18.36 0.31
CA LEU A 151 -5.49 -17.91 0.27
C LEU A 151 -4.59 -18.79 1.14
N SER A 152 -3.37 -19.02 0.66
CA SER A 152 -2.37 -19.83 1.33
C SER A 152 -1.66 -19.10 2.47
N ILE A 153 -1.72 -17.76 2.48
CA ILE A 153 -1.19 -16.86 3.51
C ILE A 153 -2.34 -15.92 3.94
N PRO A 154 -2.59 -15.73 5.25
CA PRO A 154 -3.58 -14.75 5.71
C PRO A 154 -3.28 -13.35 5.18
N LEU A 155 -4.29 -12.72 4.59
CA LEU A 155 -4.18 -11.42 3.94
C LEU A 155 -5.14 -10.40 4.57
N ARG A 156 -4.63 -9.20 4.84
CA ARG A 156 -5.40 -8.00 5.19
C ARG A 156 -5.30 -6.96 4.07
N VAL A 157 -6.43 -6.59 3.49
CA VAL A 157 -6.51 -5.58 2.45
C VAL A 157 -7.11 -4.30 3.03
N VAL A 158 -6.44 -3.17 2.87
CA VAL A 158 -6.91 -1.89 3.42
C VAL A 158 -7.61 -1.04 2.36
N ALA A 159 -8.81 -0.58 2.68
CA ALA A 159 -9.58 0.39 1.91
C ALA A 159 -9.99 1.58 2.80
N THR A 160 -10.43 2.67 2.17
CA THR A 160 -10.99 3.82 2.86
C THR A 160 -12.52 3.77 2.81
N ASP A 161 -13.19 3.77 3.96
CA ASP A 161 -14.65 4.00 4.00
C ASP A 161 -14.91 5.50 3.82
N PHE A 162 -15.47 5.85 2.66
CA PHE A 162 -15.65 7.23 2.23
C PHE A 162 -16.58 8.02 3.16
N TYR A 163 -17.67 7.40 3.61
CA TYR A 163 -18.67 8.09 4.45
C TYR A 163 -18.27 8.10 5.91
N ARG A 164 -17.64 7.03 6.41
CA ARG A 164 -17.14 6.96 7.80
C ARG A 164 -15.82 7.67 8.00
N GLN A 165 -15.12 8.04 6.93
CA GLN A 165 -13.81 8.71 6.96
C GLN A 165 -12.78 7.90 7.76
N SER A 166 -12.83 6.58 7.63
CA SER A 166 -12.04 5.67 8.45
C SER A 166 -11.46 4.53 7.63
N GLN A 167 -10.40 3.92 8.16
CA GLN A 167 -9.85 2.69 7.62
C GLN A 167 -10.88 1.54 7.69
N ALA A 168 -11.01 0.81 6.59
CA ALA A 168 -11.66 -0.50 6.54
C ALA A 168 -10.58 -1.57 6.27
N VAL A 169 -10.37 -2.47 7.24
CA VAL A 169 -9.51 -3.65 7.06
C VAL A 169 -10.39 -4.81 6.60
N LEU A 170 -10.11 -5.33 5.42
CA LEU A 170 -10.81 -6.44 4.79
C LEU A 170 -9.95 -7.70 4.90
N GLU A 171 -10.44 -8.72 5.60
CA GLU A 171 -9.69 -9.97 5.86
C GLU A 171 -10.56 -11.23 5.67
N SER A 172 -11.79 -11.07 5.19
CA SER A 172 -12.73 -12.16 4.93
C SER A 172 -13.73 -11.78 3.83
N GLY A 173 -14.48 -12.76 3.33
CA GLY A 173 -15.44 -12.57 2.25
C GLY A 173 -14.84 -12.78 0.86
N ALA A 174 -15.45 -12.16 -0.15
CA ALA A 174 -15.00 -12.23 -1.53
C ALA A 174 -13.72 -11.41 -1.73
N LEU A 175 -12.71 -12.02 -2.36
CA LEU A 175 -11.38 -11.44 -2.52
C LEU A 175 -11.36 -10.32 -3.57
N LEU A 176 -11.91 -10.57 -4.76
CA LEU A 176 -11.89 -9.63 -5.88
C LEU A 176 -12.53 -8.28 -5.49
N PRO A 177 -13.74 -8.21 -4.88
CA PRO A 177 -14.31 -6.94 -4.43
C PRO A 177 -13.40 -6.19 -3.44
N ALA A 178 -12.71 -6.90 -2.54
CA ALA A 178 -11.85 -6.28 -1.54
C ALA A 178 -10.59 -5.64 -2.15
N ILE A 179 -9.91 -6.34 -3.07
CA ILE A 179 -8.76 -5.77 -3.79
C ILE A 179 -9.21 -4.65 -4.74
N SER A 180 -10.38 -4.78 -5.38
CA SER A 180 -10.98 -3.73 -6.21
C SER A 180 -11.27 -2.47 -5.39
N ALA A 181 -11.84 -2.62 -4.19
CA ALA A 181 -12.10 -1.50 -3.27
C ALA A 181 -10.80 -0.81 -2.84
N SER A 182 -9.78 -1.60 -2.48
CA SER A 182 -8.48 -1.10 -2.03
C SER A 182 -7.72 -0.31 -3.10
N ALA A 183 -7.94 -0.64 -4.37
CA ALA A 183 -7.33 0.01 -5.53
C ALA A 183 -8.29 0.97 -6.27
N ALA A 184 -9.49 1.24 -5.74
CA ALA A 184 -10.49 2.11 -6.35
C ALA A 184 -10.10 3.59 -6.23
N LEU A 185 -9.09 3.98 -7.00
CA LEU A 185 -8.52 5.31 -7.02
C LEU A 185 -9.53 6.33 -7.58
N PRO A 186 -9.96 7.35 -6.80
CA PRO A 186 -10.97 8.32 -7.24
C PRO A 186 -10.59 9.00 -8.56
N VAL A 187 -11.60 9.50 -9.28
CA VAL A 187 -11.49 10.06 -10.65
C VAL A 187 -11.25 9.00 -11.73
N LEU A 188 -10.50 7.94 -11.43
CA LEU A 188 -10.21 6.86 -12.40
C LEU A 188 -11.16 5.67 -12.26
N LEU A 189 -11.44 5.27 -11.03
CA LEU A 189 -12.20 4.07 -10.70
C LEU A 189 -13.40 4.41 -9.82
N THR A 190 -14.51 3.69 -10.02
CA THR A 190 -15.73 3.90 -9.23
C THR A 190 -15.52 3.35 -7.82
N PRO A 191 -16.10 3.99 -6.78
CA PRO A 191 -16.15 3.39 -5.45
C PRO A 191 -16.80 1.99 -5.49
N VAL A 192 -16.35 1.10 -4.60
CA VAL A 192 -16.87 -0.27 -4.47
C VAL A 192 -17.73 -0.37 -3.22
N VAL A 193 -18.89 -0.99 -3.33
CA VAL A 193 -19.80 -1.20 -2.20
C VAL A 193 -19.62 -2.62 -1.66
N ILE A 194 -19.27 -2.75 -0.38
CA ILE A 194 -19.16 -4.04 0.32
C ILE A 194 -20.00 -3.97 1.59
N GLY A 195 -21.11 -4.70 1.61
CA GLY A 195 -22.09 -4.61 2.70
C GLY A 195 -22.69 -3.20 2.76
N ASP A 196 -22.50 -2.52 3.88
CA ASP A 196 -22.96 -1.14 4.15
C ASP A 196 -21.86 -0.08 3.96
N LYS A 197 -20.70 -0.47 3.41
CA LYS A 197 -19.55 0.42 3.24
C LYS A 197 -19.41 0.84 1.79
N VAL A 198 -19.13 2.12 1.58
CA VAL A 198 -18.72 2.67 0.27
C VAL A 198 -17.23 2.94 0.33
N LEU A 199 -16.48 2.14 -0.41
CA LEU A 199 -15.03 2.03 -0.29
C LEU A 199 -14.32 2.66 -1.49
N ILE A 200 -13.25 3.40 -1.20
CA ILE A 200 -12.28 3.90 -2.17
C ILE A 200 -10.87 3.43 -1.79
N ASP A 201 -9.88 3.79 -2.61
CA ASP A 201 -8.48 3.42 -2.40
C ASP A 201 -8.01 3.63 -0.95
N GLY A 202 -7.32 2.63 -0.38
CA GLY A 202 -6.86 2.67 1.01
C GLY A 202 -5.72 3.65 1.28
N GLY A 203 -5.10 4.18 0.22
CA GLY A 203 -4.01 5.15 0.30
C GLY A 203 -4.37 6.46 0.97
N PHE A 204 -5.65 6.80 1.10
CA PHE A 204 -6.08 8.01 1.81
C PHE A 204 -6.01 7.88 3.34
N VAL A 205 -5.96 6.66 3.87
CA VAL A 205 -6.00 6.41 5.33
C VAL A 205 -4.80 5.62 5.82
N ASN A 206 -4.33 4.64 5.04
CA ASN A 206 -3.20 3.81 5.44
C ASN A 206 -2.43 3.29 4.21
N PRO A 207 -1.50 4.11 3.68
CA PRO A 207 -0.75 3.77 2.47
C PRO A 207 0.16 2.57 2.63
N THR A 208 0.80 2.39 3.79
CA THR A 208 1.67 1.24 4.09
C THR A 208 1.18 0.59 5.39
N PRO A 209 0.37 -0.46 5.31
CA PRO A 209 -0.41 -0.96 6.44
C PRO A 209 0.39 -1.92 7.34
N PHE A 210 1.56 -1.48 7.82
CA PHE A 210 2.39 -2.29 8.73
C PHE A 210 1.82 -2.41 10.15
N ASP A 211 0.97 -1.47 10.55
CA ASP A 211 0.30 -1.37 11.85
C ASP A 211 -0.91 -2.30 11.98
N VAL A 212 -1.40 -2.86 10.87
CA VAL A 212 -2.46 -3.89 10.91
C VAL A 212 -1.88 -5.30 10.96
N LEU A 213 -0.56 -5.47 11.11
CA LEU A 213 0.09 -6.75 11.30
C LEU A 213 0.23 -7.10 12.79
N ASP A 214 0.37 -8.38 13.10
CA ASP A 214 0.64 -8.83 14.48
C ASP A 214 2.14 -8.67 14.82
N SER A 215 2.47 -7.49 15.36
CA SER A 215 3.85 -7.11 15.73
C SER A 215 4.36 -7.77 17.00
N GLU A 216 3.47 -8.34 17.82
CA GLU A 216 3.83 -9.10 19.02
C GLU A 216 4.31 -10.50 18.62
N ARG A 217 3.69 -11.09 17.60
CA ARG A 217 3.99 -12.46 17.16
C ARG A 217 5.08 -12.55 16.09
N TYR A 218 5.21 -11.55 15.22
CA TYR A 218 6.05 -11.61 14.03
C TYR A 218 7.00 -10.40 13.89
N VAL A 219 8.08 -10.62 13.14
CA VAL A 219 8.93 -9.53 12.63
C VAL A 219 8.15 -8.82 11.53
N THR A 220 7.78 -7.58 11.78
CA THR A 220 7.02 -6.75 10.84
C THR A 220 7.96 -6.09 9.84
N VAL A 221 7.63 -6.24 8.56
CA VAL A 221 8.36 -5.65 7.44
C VAL A 221 7.39 -4.80 6.65
N GLY A 222 7.68 -3.51 6.47
CA GLY A 222 6.89 -2.60 5.65
C GLY A 222 7.67 -2.15 4.41
N ILE A 223 7.14 -2.41 3.23
CA ILE A 223 7.69 -1.92 1.96
C ILE A 223 6.84 -0.74 1.48
N ASP A 224 7.42 0.46 1.49
CA ASP A 224 6.78 1.72 1.14
C ASP A 224 7.25 2.22 -0.23
N VAL A 225 6.33 2.23 -1.19
CA VAL A 225 6.54 2.68 -2.58
C VAL A 225 5.90 4.05 -2.86
N THR A 226 5.39 4.73 -1.82
CA THR A 226 4.78 6.06 -1.98
C THR A 226 5.81 7.07 -2.50
N GLY A 227 7.08 6.92 -2.13
CA GLY A 227 8.23 7.62 -2.70
C GLY A 227 8.22 9.15 -2.48
N SER A 228 9.33 9.79 -2.81
CA SER A 228 9.45 11.26 -2.87
C SER A 228 9.02 11.76 -4.26
N LEU A 229 8.61 13.02 -4.38
CA LEU A 229 8.25 13.58 -5.69
C LEU A 229 9.48 13.61 -6.62
N PRO A 230 9.33 13.28 -7.92
CA PRO A 230 10.46 13.07 -8.83
C PRO A 230 11.33 14.29 -9.17
N ARG A 231 10.99 15.51 -8.76
CA ARG A 231 11.59 16.71 -9.37
C ARG A 231 11.79 17.86 -8.39
N ASP A 232 13.02 18.36 -8.34
CA ASP A 232 13.31 19.75 -8.00
C ASP A 232 12.89 20.61 -9.20
N GLY A 233 11.59 20.90 -9.30
CA GLY A 233 11.00 21.70 -10.37
C GLY A 233 10.28 22.92 -9.81
N THR A 234 10.45 24.07 -10.44
CA THR A 234 9.68 25.30 -10.15
C THR A 234 8.49 25.48 -11.09
N ASP A 235 8.33 24.59 -12.06
CA ASP A 235 7.26 24.65 -13.05
C ASP A 235 5.91 24.32 -12.41
N ILE A 236 4.85 24.96 -12.89
CA ILE A 236 3.49 24.69 -12.43
C ILE A 236 3.00 23.38 -13.06
N PRO A 237 2.69 22.34 -12.26
CA PRO A 237 2.24 21.06 -12.79
C PRO A 237 0.85 21.16 -13.43
N GLY A 238 0.57 20.27 -14.38
CA GLY A 238 -0.78 20.13 -14.96
C GLY A 238 -1.81 19.64 -13.95
N SER A 239 -3.11 19.70 -14.24
CA SER A 239 -4.16 19.32 -13.27
C SER A 239 -4.08 17.87 -12.81
N LEU A 240 -3.83 16.94 -13.73
CA LEU A 240 -3.69 15.51 -13.40
C LEU A 240 -2.42 15.23 -12.59
N GLU A 241 -1.30 15.86 -12.97
CA GLU A 241 -0.03 15.78 -12.25
C GLU A 241 -0.15 16.37 -10.83
N THR A 242 -0.83 17.50 -10.70
CA THR A 242 -1.13 18.14 -9.40
C THR A 242 -1.96 17.21 -8.53
N TRP A 243 -2.98 16.56 -9.09
CA TRP A 243 -3.84 15.63 -8.36
C TRP A 243 -3.06 14.39 -7.90
N ALA A 244 -2.31 13.75 -8.81
CA ALA A 244 -1.50 12.57 -8.51
C ALA A 244 -0.35 12.88 -7.52
N GLY A 245 0.26 14.06 -7.65
CA GLY A 245 1.26 14.58 -6.74
C GLY A 245 0.70 14.85 -5.35
N SER A 246 -0.48 15.50 -5.26
CA SER A 246 -1.17 15.74 -3.98
C SER A 246 -1.54 14.44 -3.27
N PHE A 247 -1.98 13.43 -4.02
CA PHE A 247 -2.24 12.10 -3.49
C PHE A 247 -0.96 11.46 -2.93
N SER A 248 0.14 11.51 -3.68
CA SER A 248 1.44 10.97 -3.25
C SER A 248 1.99 11.69 -2.01
N ILE A 249 1.87 13.03 -1.95
CA ILE A 249 2.24 13.84 -0.78
C ILE A 249 1.43 13.41 0.44
N THR A 250 0.12 13.22 0.27
CA THR A 250 -0.77 12.79 1.36
C THR A 250 -0.37 11.42 1.88
N GLN A 251 -0.18 10.45 0.98
CA GLN A 251 0.29 9.11 1.34
C GLN A 251 1.61 9.16 2.11
N ARG A 252 2.61 9.87 1.57
CA ARG A 252 3.92 10.03 2.21
C ARG A 252 3.80 10.65 3.60
N SER A 253 2.96 11.68 3.75
CA SER A 253 2.73 12.36 5.03
C SER A 253 2.14 11.41 6.06
N ILE A 254 1.14 10.60 5.68
CA ILE A 254 0.54 9.59 6.57
C ILE A 254 1.60 8.57 7.02
N VAL A 255 2.38 8.02 6.10
CA VAL A 255 3.42 7.03 6.45
C VAL A 255 4.46 7.64 7.41
N LEU A 256 4.91 8.86 7.14
CA LEU A 256 5.88 9.54 8.01
C LEU A 256 5.33 9.79 9.43
N GLU A 257 4.07 10.20 9.58
CA GLU A 257 3.47 10.36 10.91
C GLU A 257 3.29 9.02 11.62
N LYS A 258 2.90 7.96 10.90
CA LYS A 258 2.80 6.61 11.48
C LYS A 258 4.14 6.09 11.99
N LEU A 259 5.23 6.32 11.25
CA LEU A 259 6.58 5.93 11.68
C LEU A 259 7.00 6.60 12.99
N LYS A 260 6.52 7.81 13.29
CA LYS A 260 6.75 8.48 14.59
C LYS A 260 5.99 7.82 15.74
N CYS A 261 4.87 7.16 15.45
CA CYS A 261 4.01 6.52 16.44
C CYS A 261 4.41 5.06 16.74
N GLY A 262 5.29 4.48 15.92
CA GLY A 262 5.74 3.09 16.02
C GLY A 262 5.90 2.48 14.63
N GLY A 263 7.13 2.38 14.15
CA GLY A 263 7.44 1.78 12.85
C GLY A 263 7.50 0.24 12.88
N PRO A 264 7.54 -0.41 11.71
CA PRO A 264 7.82 -1.84 11.62
C PRO A 264 9.27 -2.13 12.06
N ASP A 265 9.55 -3.39 12.40
CA ASP A 265 10.91 -3.85 12.71
C ASP A 265 11.88 -3.61 11.53
N LEU A 266 11.38 -3.71 10.30
CA LEU A 266 12.07 -3.32 9.08
C LEU A 266 11.19 -2.44 8.19
N TYR A 267 11.61 -1.20 7.97
CA TYR A 267 11.03 -0.32 6.95
C TYR A 267 11.94 -0.28 5.71
N VAL A 268 11.35 -0.49 4.54
CA VAL A 268 12.03 -0.48 3.25
C VAL A 268 11.36 0.52 2.33
N ALA A 269 12.17 1.42 1.76
CA ALA A 269 11.73 2.36 0.73
C ALA A 269 12.55 2.10 -0.54
N PRO A 270 12.00 1.40 -1.54
CA PRO A 270 12.68 1.14 -2.81
C PRO A 270 12.98 2.46 -3.54
N PRO A 271 14.09 2.54 -4.33
CA PRO A 271 14.48 3.76 -5.02
C PRO A 271 13.66 3.98 -6.30
N VAL A 272 12.36 4.22 -6.13
CA VAL A 272 11.37 4.38 -7.21
C VAL A 272 10.64 5.72 -7.15
N GLY A 273 11.13 6.66 -6.33
CA GLY A 273 10.53 7.99 -6.19
C GLY A 273 10.56 8.83 -7.48
N GLN A 274 11.48 8.54 -8.40
CA GLN A 274 11.62 9.22 -9.68
C GLN A 274 10.50 8.89 -10.69
N PHE A 275 9.70 7.85 -10.46
CA PHE A 275 8.61 7.47 -11.37
C PHE A 275 7.30 8.14 -10.96
N ALA A 276 6.50 8.57 -11.94
CA ALA A 276 5.19 9.11 -11.66
C ALA A 276 4.20 7.99 -11.29
N THR A 277 3.18 8.35 -10.52
CA THR A 277 2.13 7.44 -10.05
C THR A 277 1.42 6.71 -11.20
N MET A 278 1.37 7.30 -12.39
CA MET A 278 0.64 6.78 -13.55
C MET A 278 1.54 6.16 -14.64
N ASP A 279 2.84 5.97 -14.38
CA ASP A 279 3.81 5.44 -15.36
C ASP A 279 3.76 3.90 -15.44
N PHE A 280 2.57 3.33 -15.68
CA PHE A 280 2.37 1.87 -15.69
C PHE A 280 3.17 1.15 -16.79
N PHE A 281 3.54 1.85 -17.88
CA PHE A 281 4.33 1.29 -18.98
C PHE A 281 5.85 1.35 -18.73
N ASP A 282 6.30 2.01 -17.66
CA ASP A 282 7.71 2.02 -17.25
C ASP A 282 8.05 0.84 -16.33
N VAL A 283 7.25 -0.24 -16.38
CA VAL A 283 7.39 -1.45 -15.55
C VAL A 283 8.81 -1.99 -15.51
N LYS A 284 9.49 -2.09 -16.67
CA LYS A 284 10.89 -2.55 -16.75
C LYS A 284 11.85 -1.63 -15.99
N ALA A 285 11.68 -0.32 -16.10
CA ALA A 285 12.52 0.66 -15.42
C ALA A 285 12.27 0.66 -13.91
N ILE A 286 11.00 0.54 -13.49
CA ILE A 286 10.61 0.44 -12.07
C ILE A 286 11.21 -0.82 -11.44
N LEU A 287 11.09 -1.97 -12.12
CA LEU A 287 11.68 -3.23 -11.66
C LEU A 287 13.20 -3.13 -11.54
N THR A 288 13.86 -2.59 -12.57
CA THR A 288 15.33 -2.41 -12.59
C THR A 288 15.80 -1.52 -11.43
N ALA A 289 15.07 -0.43 -11.15
CA ALA A 289 15.39 0.45 -10.04
C ALA A 289 15.22 -0.27 -8.68
N ALA A 290 14.10 -0.98 -8.50
CA ALA A 290 13.84 -1.73 -7.28
C ALA A 290 14.82 -2.90 -7.06
N ASP A 291 15.33 -3.53 -8.13
CA ASP A 291 16.32 -4.60 -8.08
C ASP A 291 17.62 -4.17 -7.36
N THR A 292 17.96 -2.87 -7.38
CA THR A 292 19.15 -2.35 -6.66
C THR A 292 19.08 -2.47 -5.13
N GLY A 293 17.87 -2.62 -4.57
CA GLY A 293 17.65 -2.73 -3.12
C GLY A 293 17.68 -4.16 -2.56
N ARG A 294 17.82 -5.18 -3.42
CA ARG A 294 17.64 -6.60 -3.08
C ARG A 294 18.64 -7.10 -2.04
N ASP A 295 19.93 -6.89 -2.26
CA ASP A 295 20.97 -7.44 -1.37
C ASP A 295 20.87 -6.84 0.03
N ALA A 296 20.64 -5.53 0.11
CA ALA A 296 20.43 -4.83 1.37
C ALA A 296 19.17 -5.35 2.09
N PHE A 297 18.11 -5.65 1.36
CA PHE A 297 16.90 -6.24 1.93
C PHE A 297 17.15 -7.64 2.49
N LYS A 298 17.71 -8.55 1.69
CA LYS A 298 18.02 -9.93 2.12
C LYS A 298 18.88 -9.95 3.37
N HIS A 299 19.92 -9.11 3.40
CA HIS A 299 20.81 -9.02 4.55
C HIS A 299 20.07 -8.58 5.82
N LYS A 300 19.20 -7.57 5.73
CA LYS A 300 18.40 -7.09 6.87
C LYS A 300 17.38 -8.12 7.34
N VAL A 301 16.71 -8.81 6.41
CA VAL A 301 15.75 -9.88 6.75
C VAL A 301 16.47 -11.06 7.41
N ALA A 302 17.62 -11.50 6.88
CA ALA A 302 18.41 -12.58 7.46
C ALA A 302 18.87 -12.24 8.88
N ALA A 303 19.36 -11.01 9.10
CA ALA A 303 19.76 -10.53 10.41
C ALA A 303 18.60 -10.52 11.43
N LEU A 304 17.40 -10.14 11.02
CA LEU A 304 16.21 -10.13 11.90
C LEU A 304 15.67 -11.53 12.21
N LEU A 305 15.89 -12.50 11.32
CA LEU A 305 15.45 -13.88 11.48
C LEU A 305 16.54 -14.81 12.05
N GLU A 306 17.76 -14.30 12.23
CA GLU A 306 18.93 -15.09 12.67
C GLU A 306 19.22 -16.28 11.73
N LEU A 307 19.13 -16.06 10.41
CA LEU A 307 19.39 -17.04 9.35
C LEU A 307 20.85 -17.04 8.87
#